data_AF-A0A8J5ZR58-F1
#
_entry.id   AF-A0A8J5ZR58-F1
#
_cell.length_a   1.000
_cell.length_b   1.000
_cell.length_c   1.000
_cell.angle_alpha   90.00
_cell.angle_beta   90.00
_cell.angle_gamma   90.00
#
_symmetry.space_group_name_H-M   'P 1'
#
loop_
_entity.id
_entity.type
_entity.pdbx_description
1 polymer ?
#
loop_
_entity_poly.entity_id
_entity_poly.type
_entity_poly.pdbx_seq_one_letter_code
_entity_poly.pdbx_strand_id
1 'polypeptide(L)'
;MQANEFDGNAAFAGGGFMPSQATQTAPDRPSSSSKNSDARCLTPVTVKQLKDLSKVGESGISIDGVDVNNIVLVGIISKIDNAVSDCTFRVDDGTGWVECTKWIHEHVDSVEVDVISVGMYVRVYGQFKSIQSRRSIHTFSIRPITDFNEIAHHFLECIYVHLYNTKLRPRMTNATDGMTAQPQVANSNSGNHIMGFSYQTNSTNQFSNQYNTDEEQIRGISSMVLQYLRRPECLAYEMGVSSDIVARELNVSVDKVRKTLDFLASEGLVYTTTDDHYKFTDA
;
A
#
# COMPACT_ATOMS: atom_id res chain seq x y z
N MET A 1 -48.36 23.80 -46.17
CA MET A 1 -48.99 22.82 -45.26
C MET A 1 -48.27 21.51 -45.53
N GLN A 2 -47.50 20.83 -44.68
CA GLN A 2 -47.25 20.73 -43.23
C GLN A 2 -45.73 20.45 -43.08
N ALA A 3 -44.98 21.12 -42.21
CA ALA A 3 -44.74 20.84 -40.78
C ALA A 3 -43.94 19.55 -40.50
N ASN A 4 -42.76 19.75 -39.86
CA ASN A 4 -42.02 18.98 -38.84
C ASN A 4 -42.17 17.45 -38.79
N GLU A 5 -41.11 16.66 -38.63
CA GLU A 5 -40.47 16.48 -37.32
C GLU A 5 -39.04 15.92 -37.46
N PHE A 6 -38.11 16.57 -36.76
CA PHE A 6 -36.79 16.07 -36.42
C PHE A 6 -36.92 15.34 -35.10
N ASP A 7 -36.87 14.00 -35.09
CA ASP A 7 -36.82 13.23 -33.84
C ASP A 7 -35.37 12.82 -33.56
N GLY A 8 -34.70 13.67 -32.80
CA GLY A 8 -33.42 13.37 -32.20
C GLY A 8 -33.64 12.72 -30.85
N ASN A 9 -33.79 11.40 -30.80
CA ASN A 9 -33.63 10.66 -29.54
C ASN A 9 -33.40 9.14 -29.72
N ALA A 10 -32.25 8.72 -30.25
CA ALA A 10 -31.77 7.34 -30.09
C ALA A 10 -30.27 7.20 -30.40
N ALA A 11 -29.40 7.81 -29.59
CA ALA A 11 -27.94 7.61 -29.71
C ALA A 11 -27.30 6.97 -28.46
N PHE A 12 -28.07 6.62 -27.43
CA PHE A 12 -27.55 5.94 -26.24
C PHE A 12 -28.59 4.96 -25.69
N ALA A 13 -28.64 3.74 -26.26
CA ALA A 13 -29.30 2.60 -25.61
C ALA A 13 -28.78 1.26 -26.17
N GLY A 14 -28.02 0.54 -25.35
CA GLY A 14 -28.15 -0.91 -25.21
C GLY A 14 -27.78 -1.82 -26.39
N GLY A 15 -26.49 -2.08 -26.58
CA GLY A 15 -26.01 -3.26 -27.32
C GLY A 15 -25.86 -4.46 -26.39
N GLY A 16 -26.98 -5.06 -25.96
CA GLY A 16 -27.00 -6.32 -25.20
C GLY A 16 -26.79 -7.52 -26.13
N PHE A 17 -25.76 -8.32 -25.87
CA PHE A 17 -25.48 -9.57 -26.59
C PHE A 17 -26.52 -10.64 -26.20
N MET A 18 -27.29 -11.15 -27.16
CA MET A 18 -28.17 -12.31 -26.96
C MET A 18 -27.44 -13.61 -27.32
N PRO A 19 -27.35 -14.61 -26.43
CA PRO A 19 -26.90 -15.94 -26.80
C PRO A 19 -28.07 -16.82 -27.30
N SER A 20 -27.94 -17.35 -28.51
CA SER A 20 -28.84 -18.34 -29.09
C SER A 20 -28.65 -19.74 -28.47
N GLN A 21 -29.76 -20.38 -28.16
CA GLN A 21 -29.93 -21.70 -27.54
C GLN A 21 -29.45 -22.85 -28.46
N ALA A 22 -28.59 -23.75 -27.95
CA ALA A 22 -28.50 -25.16 -28.40
C ALA A 22 -27.79 -26.08 -27.37
N THR A 23 -28.63 -26.96 -26.81
CA THR A 23 -28.51 -28.24 -26.08
C THR A 23 -27.21 -29.09 -26.14
N GLN A 24 -26.67 -29.49 -24.97
CA GLN A 24 -26.47 -30.89 -24.47
C GLN A 24 -25.30 -31.07 -23.45
N THR A 25 -25.66 -31.42 -22.22
CA THR A 25 -25.02 -32.34 -21.24
C THR A 25 -23.48 -32.38 -21.06
N ALA A 26 -22.98 -31.80 -19.95
CA ALA A 26 -21.85 -32.32 -19.15
C ALA A 26 -21.86 -31.68 -17.73
N PRO A 27 -21.44 -32.40 -16.66
CA PRO A 27 -21.68 -32.00 -15.27
C PRO A 27 -20.78 -30.85 -14.79
N ASP A 28 -21.38 -30.04 -13.92
CA ASP A 28 -20.85 -28.81 -13.32
C ASP A 28 -19.41 -28.94 -12.80
N ARG A 29 -18.47 -28.29 -13.49
CA ARG A 29 -17.26 -27.78 -12.84
C ARG A 29 -17.60 -26.42 -12.26
N PRO A 30 -17.36 -26.16 -10.96
CA PRO A 30 -17.50 -24.82 -10.44
C PRO A 30 -16.43 -23.98 -11.13
N SER A 31 -16.86 -23.13 -12.08
CA SER A 31 -16.01 -22.12 -12.66
C SER A 31 -15.52 -21.25 -11.51
N SER A 32 -14.23 -21.39 -11.23
CA SER A 32 -13.47 -20.56 -10.30
C SER A 32 -13.95 -19.11 -10.41
N SER A 33 -14.38 -18.60 -9.27
CA SER A 33 -14.48 -17.18 -8.91
C SER A 33 -14.16 -16.24 -10.06
N SER A 34 -15.17 -15.45 -10.42
CA SER A 34 -14.98 -14.14 -11.04
C SER A 34 -13.73 -13.51 -10.42
N LYS A 35 -12.61 -13.55 -11.16
CA LYS A 35 -11.45 -12.74 -10.83
C LYS A 35 -12.01 -11.34 -10.81
N ASN A 36 -12.18 -10.84 -9.60
CA ASN A 36 -12.48 -9.45 -9.32
C ASN A 36 -11.60 -8.68 -10.31
N SER A 37 -12.22 -7.87 -11.16
CA SER A 37 -11.46 -6.96 -12.00
C SER A 37 -10.76 -6.03 -11.03
N ASP A 38 -9.59 -6.47 -10.53
CA ASP A 38 -8.73 -5.72 -9.65
C ASP A 38 -8.53 -4.42 -10.37
N ALA A 39 -9.18 -3.37 -9.86
CA ALA A 39 -9.05 -2.03 -10.36
C ALA A 39 -7.55 -1.83 -10.54
N ARG A 40 -7.10 -1.64 -11.79
CA ARG A 40 -5.68 -1.58 -12.14
C ARG A 40 -5.10 -0.32 -11.49
N CYS A 41 -4.80 -0.43 -10.20
CA CYS A 41 -4.44 0.68 -9.35
C CYS A 41 -3.06 1.16 -9.75
N LEU A 42 -2.87 2.47 -9.70
CA LEU A 42 -1.58 3.09 -9.93
C LEU A 42 -0.76 2.97 -8.65
N THR A 43 0.31 2.20 -8.69
CA THR A 43 1.20 2.03 -7.54
C THR A 43 2.34 3.04 -7.61
N PRO A 44 2.47 3.97 -6.65
CA PRO A 44 3.63 4.85 -6.59
C PRO A 44 4.86 4.04 -6.20
N VAL A 45 5.92 4.12 -6.99
CA VAL A 45 7.17 3.36 -6.77
C VAL A 45 8.39 4.22 -6.98
N THR A 46 9.48 3.81 -6.33
CA THR A 46 10.85 4.26 -6.64
C THR A 46 11.47 3.37 -7.70
N VAL A 47 12.49 3.87 -8.40
CA VAL A 47 13.25 3.08 -9.37
C VAL A 47 13.96 1.91 -8.69
N LYS A 48 14.45 2.09 -7.46
CA LYS A 48 15.06 1.01 -6.69
C LYS A 48 14.11 -0.14 -6.42
N GLN A 49 12.87 0.12 -6.01
CA GLN A 49 11.84 -0.93 -5.86
C GLN A 49 11.64 -1.69 -7.18
N LEU A 50 11.62 -0.97 -8.31
CA LEU A 50 11.53 -1.60 -9.62
C LEU A 50 12.77 -2.41 -10.00
N LYS A 51 13.97 -2.07 -9.53
CA LYS A 51 15.24 -2.77 -9.82
C LYS A 51 15.53 -3.95 -8.89
N ASP A 52 14.93 -3.96 -7.71
CA ASP A 52 15.15 -5.01 -6.72
C ASP A 52 14.19 -6.20 -6.90
N LEU A 53 13.17 -6.10 -7.78
CA LEU A 53 12.31 -7.25 -8.13
C LEU A 53 13.15 -8.49 -8.52
N SER A 54 12.89 -9.62 -7.88
CA SER A 54 13.56 -10.88 -8.14
C SER A 54 13.16 -11.44 -9.51
N LYS A 55 14.07 -12.21 -10.15
CA LYS A 55 13.81 -12.90 -11.43
C LYS A 55 12.97 -14.17 -11.23
N VAL A 56 11.97 -14.13 -10.34
CA VAL A 56 11.07 -15.28 -10.18
C VAL A 56 10.15 -15.33 -11.39
N GLY A 57 9.96 -16.53 -11.94
CA GLY A 57 9.50 -16.80 -13.30
C GLY A 57 8.25 -16.05 -13.77
N GLU A 58 7.97 -16.17 -15.06
CA GLU A 58 7.01 -15.43 -15.91
C GLU A 58 5.57 -15.19 -15.35
N SER A 59 5.25 -15.68 -14.17
CA SER A 59 4.03 -15.40 -13.42
C SER A 59 4.12 -14.09 -12.63
N GLY A 60 3.65 -13.00 -13.23
CA GLY A 60 3.24 -11.76 -12.54
C GLY A 60 4.37 -10.93 -11.93
N ILE A 61 4.35 -9.61 -12.16
CA ILE A 61 5.25 -8.70 -11.46
C ILE A 61 4.57 -8.30 -10.15
N SER A 62 5.20 -8.58 -9.01
CA SER A 62 4.69 -8.16 -7.71
C SER A 62 5.73 -7.39 -6.90
N ILE A 63 5.29 -6.35 -6.21
CA ILE A 63 6.08 -5.55 -5.26
C ILE A 63 5.39 -5.71 -3.90
N ASP A 64 6.16 -6.05 -2.86
CA ASP A 64 5.64 -6.20 -1.50
C ASP A 64 4.46 -7.21 -1.38
N GLY A 65 4.44 -8.24 -2.22
CA GLY A 65 3.37 -9.24 -2.27
C GLY A 65 2.06 -8.74 -2.89
N VAL A 66 2.10 -7.61 -3.60
CA VAL A 66 0.99 -7.07 -4.39
C VAL A 66 1.36 -7.10 -5.86
N ASP A 67 0.46 -7.63 -6.70
CA ASP A 67 0.64 -7.60 -8.15
C ASP A 67 0.63 -6.14 -8.64
N VAL A 68 1.71 -5.75 -9.33
CA VAL A 68 1.91 -4.40 -9.84
C VAL A 68 2.01 -4.44 -11.36
N ASN A 69 1.18 -3.65 -12.01
CA ASN A 69 1.16 -3.51 -13.46
C ASN A 69 1.30 -2.05 -13.87
N ASN A 70 0.45 -1.18 -13.31
CA ASN A 70 0.48 0.26 -13.55
C ASN A 70 1.16 0.96 -12.38
N ILE A 71 2.06 1.88 -12.69
CA ILE A 71 2.88 2.59 -11.70
C ILE A 71 2.87 4.09 -11.94
N VAL A 72 3.18 4.82 -10.86
CA VAL A 72 3.55 6.24 -10.90
C VAL A 72 5.01 6.36 -10.50
N LEU A 73 5.75 7.19 -11.23
CA LEU A 73 7.14 7.54 -10.93
C LEU A 73 7.31 9.05 -11.04
N VAL A 74 8.08 9.65 -10.12
CA VAL A 74 8.55 11.03 -10.23
C VAL A 74 10.07 11.03 -10.24
N GLY A 75 10.67 11.77 -11.18
CA GLY A 75 12.12 11.86 -11.30
C GLY A 75 12.56 12.86 -12.36
N ILE A 76 13.87 13.06 -12.49
CA ILE A 76 14.48 13.95 -13.47
C ILE A 76 14.75 13.21 -14.78
N ILE A 77 14.48 13.85 -15.90
CA ILE A 77 14.86 13.33 -17.21
C ILE A 77 16.36 13.49 -17.41
N SER A 78 17.08 12.38 -17.59
CA SER A 78 18.53 12.37 -17.83
C SER A 78 18.90 12.18 -19.30
N LYS A 79 17.98 11.64 -20.12
CA LYS A 79 18.18 11.42 -21.55
C LYS A 79 16.83 11.39 -22.27
N ILE A 80 16.79 11.88 -23.51
CA ILE A 80 15.67 11.75 -24.44
C ILE A 80 16.22 11.31 -25.80
N ASP A 81 15.56 10.32 -26.41
CA ASP A 81 15.78 9.83 -27.77
C ASP A 81 14.42 9.83 -28.48
N ASN A 82 14.22 10.80 -29.38
CA ASN A 82 12.97 10.96 -30.14
C ASN A 82 13.02 10.17 -31.46
N ALA A 83 11.96 9.42 -31.74
CA ALA A 83 11.68 8.78 -33.01
C ALA A 83 10.32 9.25 -33.56
N VAL A 84 9.96 8.80 -34.77
CA VAL A 84 8.70 9.19 -35.41
C VAL A 84 7.49 8.58 -34.68
N SER A 85 7.60 7.34 -34.23
CA SER A 85 6.52 6.57 -33.59
C SER A 85 6.52 6.65 -32.07
N ASP A 86 7.62 7.05 -31.46
CA ASP A 86 7.81 7.02 -30.01
C ASP A 86 8.87 8.02 -29.54
N CYS A 87 8.78 8.33 -28.26
CA CYS A 87 9.81 9.02 -27.50
C CYS A 87 10.29 8.11 -26.39
N THR A 88 11.58 7.76 -26.41
CA THR A 88 12.23 7.00 -25.36
C THR A 88 13.05 7.95 -24.49
N PHE A 89 12.90 7.87 -23.17
CA PHE A 89 13.57 8.76 -22.24
C PHE A 89 13.99 8.02 -20.96
N ARG A 90 14.98 8.56 -20.25
CA ARG A 90 15.45 8.01 -18.97
C ARG A 90 15.04 8.90 -17.82
N VAL A 91 14.38 8.31 -16.83
CA VAL A 91 13.98 8.99 -15.59
C VAL A 91 14.84 8.47 -14.45
N ASP A 92 15.45 9.40 -13.71
CA ASP A 92 16.24 9.13 -12.51
C ASP A 92 15.56 9.77 -11.30
N ASP A 93 15.26 9.00 -10.26
CA ASP A 93 14.66 9.51 -9.01
C ASP A 93 15.68 9.66 -7.87
N GLY A 94 16.98 9.48 -8.14
CA GLY A 94 18.04 9.45 -7.13
C GLY A 94 18.24 8.07 -6.47
N THR A 95 17.28 7.14 -6.64
CA THR A 95 17.44 5.72 -6.26
C THR A 95 17.91 4.86 -7.44
N GLY A 96 18.02 5.49 -8.62
CA GLY A 96 18.55 4.96 -9.85
C GLY A 96 17.72 5.44 -11.04
N TRP A 97 18.10 5.03 -12.25
CA TRP A 97 17.37 5.36 -13.48
C TRP A 97 16.64 4.18 -14.11
N VAL A 98 15.54 4.46 -14.83
CA VAL A 98 14.78 3.51 -15.64
C VAL A 98 14.47 4.12 -17.01
N GLU A 99 14.39 3.27 -18.02
CA GLU A 99 14.00 3.67 -19.37
C GLU A 99 12.48 3.63 -19.52
N CYS A 100 11.94 4.70 -20.07
CA CYS A 100 10.52 4.92 -20.31
C CYS A 100 10.31 5.14 -21.81
N THR A 101 9.25 4.57 -22.37
CA THR A 101 8.86 4.79 -23.78
C THR A 101 7.42 5.28 -23.83
N LYS A 102 7.20 6.44 -24.44
CA LYS A 102 5.88 6.99 -24.77
C LYS A 102 5.67 6.84 -26.27
N TRP A 103 4.64 6.09 -26.67
CA TRP A 103 4.27 5.96 -28.09
C TRP A 103 3.41 7.14 -28.53
N ILE A 104 3.63 7.62 -29.75
CA ILE A 104 2.89 8.73 -30.35
C ILE A 104 1.84 8.18 -31.30
N HIS A 105 0.60 8.10 -30.83
CA HIS A 105 -0.54 7.67 -31.66
C HIS A 105 -1.50 8.81 -31.93
N GLU A 106 -1.69 9.68 -30.93
CA GLU A 106 -2.61 10.80 -30.97
C GLU A 106 -1.87 12.13 -30.79
N HIS A 107 -2.50 13.23 -31.21
CA HIS A 107 -1.92 14.57 -31.06
C HIS A 107 -1.58 14.91 -29.59
N VAL A 108 -2.36 14.39 -28.62
CA VAL A 108 -2.09 14.60 -27.19
C VAL A 108 -0.74 14.01 -26.77
N ASP A 109 -0.31 12.90 -27.37
CA ASP A 109 0.97 12.25 -27.07
C ASP A 109 2.14 13.13 -27.52
N SER A 110 2.03 13.73 -28.71
CA SER A 110 3.01 14.69 -29.22
C SER A 110 3.15 15.89 -28.28
N VAL A 111 2.02 16.46 -27.84
CA VAL A 111 2.02 17.61 -26.94
C VAL A 111 2.68 17.28 -25.60
N GLU A 112 2.41 16.11 -25.01
CA GLU A 112 3.07 15.69 -23.76
C GLU A 112 4.59 15.53 -23.92
N VAL A 113 5.05 15.05 -25.08
CA VAL A 113 6.48 14.87 -25.36
C VAL A 113 7.18 16.18 -25.72
N ASP A 114 6.51 17.10 -26.41
CA ASP A 114 7.09 18.37 -26.82
C ASP A 114 7.38 19.32 -25.64
N VAL A 115 6.70 19.14 -24.51
CA VAL A 115 6.86 19.99 -23.31
C VAL A 115 7.87 19.47 -22.29
N ILE A 116 8.48 18.30 -22.52
CA ILE A 116 9.51 17.74 -21.64
C ILE A 116 10.91 17.97 -22.19
N SER A 117 11.91 18.06 -21.31
CA SER A 117 13.32 18.25 -21.69
C SER A 117 14.25 17.62 -20.66
N VAL A 118 15.48 17.29 -21.08
CA VAL A 118 16.54 16.82 -20.18
C VAL A 118 16.76 17.86 -19.08
N GLY A 119 16.86 17.39 -17.83
CA GLY A 119 16.98 18.23 -16.64
C GLY A 119 15.66 18.61 -15.99
N MET A 120 14.50 18.30 -16.61
CA MET A 120 13.19 18.56 -16.00
C MET A 120 12.76 17.41 -15.09
N TYR A 121 12.15 17.76 -13.97
CA TYR A 121 11.36 16.80 -13.20
C TYR A 121 10.04 16.51 -13.90
N VAL A 122 9.67 15.24 -13.93
CA VAL A 122 8.44 14.76 -14.55
C VAL A 122 7.71 13.78 -13.66
N ARG A 123 6.39 13.75 -13.79
CA ARG A 123 5.52 12.68 -13.29
C ARG A 123 5.19 11.76 -14.45
N VAL A 124 5.50 10.48 -14.29
CA VAL A 124 5.29 9.44 -15.30
C VAL A 124 4.23 8.49 -14.80
N TYR A 125 3.23 8.25 -15.65
CA TYR A 125 2.24 7.20 -15.47
C TYR A 125 2.44 6.15 -16.54
N GLY A 126 2.68 4.92 -16.14
CA GLY A 126 3.06 3.89 -17.08
C GLY A 126 2.80 2.47 -16.61
N GLN A 127 2.88 1.55 -17.56
CA GLN A 127 2.88 0.12 -17.32
C GLN A 127 4.31 -0.37 -17.18
N PHE A 128 4.62 -1.01 -16.06
CA PHE A 128 5.94 -1.61 -15.86
C PHE A 128 6.09 -2.91 -16.65
N LYS A 129 7.23 -3.07 -17.34
CA LYS A 129 7.58 -4.25 -18.12
C LYS A 129 8.94 -4.78 -17.68
N SER A 130 9.02 -6.09 -17.53
CA SER A 130 10.27 -6.82 -17.29
C SER A 130 10.36 -7.94 -18.31
N ILE A 131 11.22 -7.79 -19.32
CA ILE A 131 11.41 -8.76 -20.40
C ILE A 131 12.89 -9.14 -20.44
N GLN A 132 13.19 -10.43 -20.31
CA GLN A 132 14.57 -10.95 -20.35
C GLN A 132 15.55 -10.14 -19.45
N SER A 133 15.09 -9.78 -18.24
CA SER A 133 15.79 -8.94 -17.24
C SER A 133 15.98 -7.46 -17.57
N ARG A 134 15.57 -6.98 -18.76
CA ARG A 134 15.45 -5.55 -19.05
C ARG A 134 14.16 -5.03 -18.45
N ARG A 135 14.27 -3.98 -17.65
CA ARG A 135 13.15 -3.32 -16.96
C ARG A 135 12.90 -1.98 -17.61
N SER A 136 11.68 -1.76 -18.06
CA SER A 136 11.25 -0.52 -18.73
C SER A 136 9.82 -0.16 -18.35
N ILE A 137 9.46 1.09 -18.62
CA ILE A 137 8.11 1.60 -18.40
C ILE A 137 7.50 1.97 -19.74
N HIS A 138 6.38 1.34 -20.10
CA HIS A 138 5.54 1.82 -21.19
C HIS A 138 4.68 2.96 -20.66
N THR A 139 5.05 4.17 -21.00
CA THR A 139 4.41 5.40 -20.51
C THR A 139 3.13 5.65 -21.30
N PHE A 140 2.02 5.83 -20.60
CA PHE A 140 0.77 6.26 -21.22
C PHE A 140 0.47 7.74 -20.96
N SER A 141 1.03 8.36 -19.91
CA SER A 141 0.98 9.81 -19.73
C SER A 141 2.24 10.32 -19.00
N ILE A 142 2.71 11.50 -19.40
CA ILE A 142 3.83 12.19 -18.77
C ILE A 142 3.54 13.67 -18.66
N ARG A 143 3.93 14.29 -17.55
CA ARG A 143 3.86 15.74 -17.38
C ARG A 143 5.08 16.32 -16.67
N PRO A 144 5.49 17.55 -17.02
CA PRO A 144 6.40 18.34 -16.19
C PRO A 144 5.87 18.51 -14.76
N ILE A 145 6.78 18.48 -13.79
CA ILE A 145 6.52 18.94 -12.42
C ILE A 145 6.68 20.46 -12.39
N THR A 146 5.64 21.16 -11.93
CA THR A 146 5.65 22.61 -11.75
C THR A 146 5.70 23.02 -10.28
N ASP A 147 5.22 22.15 -9.37
CA ASP A 147 5.37 22.28 -7.92
C ASP A 147 6.32 21.21 -7.39
N PHE A 148 7.47 21.64 -6.86
CA PHE A 148 8.50 20.73 -6.36
C PHE A 148 8.09 19.97 -5.09
N ASN A 149 7.03 20.39 -4.38
CA ASN A 149 6.47 19.63 -3.26
C ASN A 149 5.97 18.23 -3.70
N GLU A 150 5.61 18.07 -4.98
CA GLU A 150 5.22 16.78 -5.55
C GLU A 150 6.32 15.71 -5.44
N ILE A 151 7.59 16.11 -5.45
CA ILE A 151 8.72 15.18 -5.36
C ILE A 151 8.76 14.56 -3.96
N ALA A 152 8.72 15.40 -2.92
CA ALA A 152 8.69 14.93 -1.53
C ALA A 152 7.42 14.12 -1.26
N HIS A 153 6.27 14.58 -1.76
CA HIS A 153 5.01 13.86 -1.67
C HIS A 153 5.10 12.47 -2.30
N HIS A 154 5.66 12.34 -3.51
CA HIS A 154 5.81 11.05 -4.19
C HIS A 154 6.64 10.06 -3.37
N PHE A 155 7.75 10.50 -2.76
CA PHE A 155 8.53 9.62 -1.88
C PHE A 155 7.75 9.20 -0.63
N LEU A 156 7.00 10.11 -0.02
CA LEU A 156 6.12 9.78 1.10
C LEU A 156 5.03 8.77 0.69
N GLU A 157 4.45 8.91 -0.51
CA GLU A 157 3.51 7.94 -1.08
C GLU A 157 4.16 6.56 -1.25
N CYS A 158 5.36 6.48 -1.84
CA CYS A 158 6.10 5.23 -2.00
C CYS A 158 6.37 4.55 -0.66
N ILE A 159 6.82 5.31 0.35
CA ILE A 159 7.09 4.80 1.70
C ILE A 159 5.82 4.31 2.36
N TYR A 160 4.74 5.10 2.29
CA TYR A 160 3.45 4.75 2.87
C TYR A 160 2.91 3.45 2.28
N VAL A 161 2.88 3.33 0.94
CA VAL A 161 2.38 2.13 0.25
C VAL A 161 3.23 0.91 0.57
N HIS A 162 4.56 1.06 0.63
CA HIS A 162 5.45 -0.02 1.03
C HIS A 162 5.16 -0.50 2.47
N LEU A 163 5.03 0.42 3.42
CA LEU A 163 4.70 0.07 4.81
C LEU A 163 3.31 -0.56 4.93
N TYR A 164 2.34 -0.05 4.18
CA TYR A 164 0.99 -0.61 4.14
C TYR A 164 1.02 -2.06 3.66
N ASN A 165 1.67 -2.33 2.53
CA ASN A 165 1.73 -3.66 1.95
C ASN A 165 2.53 -4.66 2.78
N THR A 166 3.63 -4.23 3.39
CA THR A 166 4.54 -5.13 4.13
C THR A 166 4.17 -5.32 5.60
N LYS A 167 3.54 -4.33 6.25
CA LYS A 167 3.27 -4.37 7.69
C LYS A 167 1.79 -4.33 8.06
N LEU A 168 0.99 -3.52 7.36
CA LEU A 168 -0.41 -3.29 7.75
C LEU A 168 -1.34 -4.34 7.13
N ARG A 169 -1.20 -4.62 5.83
CA ARG A 169 -2.02 -5.61 5.12
C ARG A 169 -1.90 -7.04 5.68
N PRO A 170 -0.69 -7.59 5.97
CA PRO A 170 -0.57 -8.95 6.51
C PRO A 170 -1.18 -9.09 7.92
N ARG A 171 -1.22 -8.02 8.71
CA ARG A 171 -1.88 -8.00 10.02
C ARG A 171 -3.40 -8.06 9.91
N MET A 172 -3.96 -7.50 8.84
CA MET A 172 -5.41 -7.54 8.59
C MET A 172 -5.86 -8.92 8.07
N THR A 173 -5.06 -9.58 7.21
CA THR A 173 -5.42 -10.90 6.67
C THR A 173 -5.28 -12.02 7.71
N ASN A 174 -4.35 -11.89 8.66
CA ASN A 174 -4.16 -12.89 9.73
C ASN A 174 -5.19 -12.78 10.86
N ALA A 175 -6.02 -11.72 10.89
CA ALA A 175 -7.08 -11.57 11.89
C ALA A 175 -8.36 -12.35 11.53
N THR A 176 -8.52 -12.78 10.28
CA THR A 176 -9.75 -13.45 9.79
C THR A 176 -9.63 -14.96 9.62
N ASP A 177 -8.43 -15.54 9.57
CA ASP A 177 -8.21 -17.00 9.38
C ASP A 177 -8.15 -17.81 10.69
N GLY A 178 -8.45 -17.21 11.84
CA GLY A 178 -8.39 -17.86 13.16
C GLY A 178 -9.69 -18.41 13.72
N MET A 179 -10.81 -18.34 12.99
CA MET A 179 -12.16 -18.62 13.53
C MET A 179 -12.84 -19.88 13.01
N THR A 180 -12.15 -21.01 12.82
CA THR A 180 -12.82 -22.33 12.77
C THR A 180 -11.89 -23.47 13.23
N ALA A 181 -11.77 -23.68 14.53
CA ALA A 181 -11.50 -24.98 15.12
C ALA A 181 -11.95 -24.96 16.59
N GLN A 182 -13.22 -25.25 16.79
CA GLN A 182 -13.82 -25.46 18.10
C GLN A 182 -13.18 -26.71 18.75
N PRO A 183 -12.54 -26.63 19.93
CA PRO A 183 -12.18 -27.83 20.67
C PRO A 183 -13.44 -28.38 21.33
N GLN A 184 -13.80 -29.60 20.95
CA GLN A 184 -14.86 -30.37 21.57
C GLN A 184 -14.45 -30.68 23.01
N VAL A 185 -15.27 -30.24 23.97
CA VAL A 185 -15.14 -30.53 25.39
C VAL A 185 -15.34 -32.02 25.66
N ALA A 186 -14.34 -32.68 26.23
CA ALA A 186 -14.49 -33.97 26.90
C ALA A 186 -14.10 -33.79 28.38
N ASN A 187 -15.09 -33.99 29.22
CA ASN A 187 -15.04 -33.92 30.68
C ASN A 187 -14.25 -35.10 31.24
N SER A 188 -13.32 -34.87 32.18
CA SER A 188 -12.94 -35.84 33.22
C SER A 188 -12.11 -35.20 34.33
N ASN A 189 -12.41 -35.65 35.54
CA ASN A 189 -12.12 -35.07 36.85
C ASN A 189 -10.77 -35.55 37.42
N SER A 190 -10.23 -34.76 38.36
CA SER A 190 -9.31 -35.12 39.47
C SER A 190 -7.79 -35.18 39.23
N GLY A 191 -7.03 -34.47 40.09
CA GLY A 191 -5.72 -34.93 40.59
C GLY A 191 -4.57 -33.92 40.56
N ASN A 192 -4.16 -33.45 41.74
CA ASN A 192 -2.87 -32.80 42.02
C ASN A 192 -1.68 -33.52 41.36
N HIS A 193 -0.68 -32.78 40.86
CA HIS A 193 0.73 -33.01 41.21
C HIS A 193 1.69 -31.89 40.73
N ILE A 194 2.74 -31.74 41.54
CA ILE A 194 3.87 -30.82 41.52
C ILE A 194 5.07 -31.41 40.73
N MET A 195 5.95 -30.52 40.24
CA MET A 195 7.31 -30.70 39.67
C MET A 195 7.49 -31.14 38.20
N GLY A 196 8.17 -30.28 37.42
CA GLY A 196 9.57 -30.55 37.03
C GLY A 196 9.88 -30.88 35.56
N PHE A 197 10.72 -30.01 34.94
CA PHE A 197 11.77 -30.30 33.93
C PHE A 197 11.28 -30.81 32.53
N SER A 198 11.75 -30.37 31.35
CA SER A 198 13.04 -29.77 30.95
C SER A 198 13.21 -29.64 29.41
N TYR A 199 14.28 -28.93 29.01
CA TYR A 199 15.05 -28.93 27.73
C TYR A 199 14.32 -28.44 26.44
N GLN A 200 14.91 -27.64 25.54
CA GLN A 200 16.33 -27.55 25.15
C GLN A 200 16.65 -26.26 24.36
N THR A 201 17.91 -25.84 24.48
CA THR A 201 18.57 -24.66 23.90
C THR A 201 19.32 -24.99 22.60
N ASN A 202 19.42 -24.02 21.67
CA ASN A 202 20.63 -23.59 20.90
C ASN A 202 20.18 -22.61 19.78
N SER A 203 20.52 -21.32 19.73
CA SER A 203 21.82 -20.61 19.58
C SER A 203 22.63 -21.05 18.35
N THR A 204 22.72 -20.24 17.29
CA THR A 204 23.76 -19.23 16.96
C THR A 204 23.35 -18.53 15.63
N ASN A 205 23.73 -17.32 15.19
CA ASN A 205 24.68 -16.26 15.54
C ASN A 205 24.24 -14.98 14.77
N GLN A 206 24.07 -13.83 15.43
CA GLN A 206 25.02 -12.69 15.46
C GLN A 206 25.17 -11.87 14.16
N PHE A 207 24.63 -10.64 14.17
CA PHE A 207 25.43 -9.42 14.04
C PHE A 207 24.84 -8.33 14.94
N SER A 208 25.73 -7.62 15.63
CA SER A 208 25.53 -6.88 16.87
C SER A 208 25.59 -5.35 16.71
N ASN A 209 24.99 -4.69 17.70
CA ASN A 209 25.17 -3.30 18.16
C ASN A 209 24.52 -2.18 17.36
N GLN A 210 23.41 -1.68 17.90
CA GLN A 210 23.26 -0.24 18.12
C GLN A 210 22.29 0.00 19.29
N TYR A 211 22.64 0.98 20.13
CA TYR A 211 21.96 1.36 21.36
C TYR A 211 20.46 1.60 21.11
N ASN A 212 19.59 0.71 21.60
CA ASN A 212 18.16 1.01 21.68
C ASN A 212 18.00 2.10 22.74
N THR A 213 18.05 3.36 22.32
CA THR A 213 17.71 4.49 23.18
C THR A 213 16.24 4.35 23.58
N ASP A 214 15.90 4.76 24.81
CA ASP A 214 14.49 4.80 25.27
C ASP A 214 13.60 5.56 24.27
N GLU A 215 14.18 6.55 23.56
CA GLU A 215 13.55 7.36 22.52
C GLU A 215 13.11 6.57 21.28
N GLU A 216 13.95 5.66 20.76
CA GLU A 216 13.58 4.82 19.62
C GLU A 216 12.46 3.84 19.97
N GLN A 217 12.48 3.31 21.21
CA GLN A 217 11.41 2.45 21.71
C GLN A 217 10.09 3.23 21.85
N ILE A 218 10.13 4.46 22.36
CA ILE A 218 8.96 5.35 22.49
C ILE A 218 8.36 5.67 21.11
N ARG A 219 9.19 6.03 20.13
CA ARG A 219 8.73 6.26 18.74
C ARG A 219 8.09 5.01 18.14
N GLY A 220 8.62 3.83 18.46
CA GLY A 220 8.10 2.55 17.99
C GLY A 220 6.68 2.21 18.47
N ILE A 221 6.28 2.69 19.65
CA ILE A 221 4.94 2.45 20.22
C ILE A 221 3.99 3.65 20.12
N SER A 222 4.50 4.85 19.81
CA SER A 222 3.73 6.09 19.65
C SER A 222 2.55 5.95 18.69
N SER A 223 2.77 5.35 17.51
CA SER A 223 1.72 5.15 16.51
C SER A 223 0.63 4.20 16.99
N MET A 224 0.96 3.19 17.80
CA MET A 224 0.00 2.26 18.37
C MET A 224 -0.88 2.94 19.42
N VAL A 225 -0.27 3.74 20.30
CA VAL A 225 -0.98 4.52 21.34
C VAL A 225 -1.93 5.53 20.70
N LEU A 226 -1.46 6.30 19.71
CA LEU A 226 -2.30 7.25 18.98
C LEU A 226 -3.47 6.57 18.26
N GLN A 227 -3.21 5.47 17.57
CA GLN A 227 -4.25 4.74 16.85
C GLN A 227 -5.31 4.16 17.80
N TYR A 228 -4.91 3.74 19.00
CA TYR A 228 -5.83 3.29 20.03
C TYR A 228 -6.70 4.44 20.55
N LEU A 229 -6.12 5.59 20.88
CA LEU A 229 -6.85 6.75 21.38
C LEU A 229 -7.82 7.38 20.36
N ARG A 230 -7.57 7.19 19.05
CA ARG A 230 -8.46 7.62 17.95
C ARG A 230 -9.70 6.74 17.77
N ARG A 231 -9.81 5.61 18.49
CA ARG A 231 -10.97 4.73 18.35
C ARG A 231 -12.25 5.43 18.85
N PRO A 232 -13.41 5.21 18.21
CA PRO A 232 -14.66 5.86 18.61
C PRO A 232 -15.01 5.68 20.08
N GLU A 233 -14.71 4.50 20.65
CA GLU A 233 -14.98 4.21 22.06
C GLU A 233 -14.10 5.06 22.99
N CYS A 234 -12.86 5.34 22.59
CA CYS A 234 -11.93 6.18 23.35
C CYS A 234 -12.32 7.66 23.29
N LEU A 235 -12.76 8.13 22.13
CA LEU A 235 -13.23 9.50 21.92
C LEU A 235 -14.55 9.79 22.67
N ALA A 236 -15.39 8.76 22.85
CA ALA A 236 -16.64 8.86 23.60
C ALA A 236 -16.44 9.06 25.11
N TYR A 237 -15.27 8.72 25.67
CA TYR A 237 -15.00 8.96 27.09
C TYR A 237 -14.76 10.45 27.36
N GLU A 238 -15.66 11.10 28.10
CA GLU A 238 -15.56 12.52 28.46
C GLU A 238 -14.25 12.86 29.19
N MET A 239 -13.75 11.95 30.01
CA MET A 239 -12.52 12.14 30.78
C MET A 239 -11.27 11.64 30.03
N GLY A 240 -11.38 11.03 28.86
CA GLY A 240 -10.25 10.38 28.17
C GLY A 240 -9.97 8.97 28.71
N VAL A 241 -8.82 8.42 28.35
CA VAL A 241 -8.45 7.03 28.68
C VAL A 241 -7.21 6.98 29.58
N SER A 242 -7.24 6.14 30.61
CA SER A 242 -6.11 5.96 31.54
C SER A 242 -4.94 5.21 30.89
N SER A 243 -3.71 5.55 31.30
CA SER A 243 -2.50 4.87 30.84
C SER A 243 -2.50 3.37 31.14
N ASP A 244 -3.13 2.93 32.24
CA ASP A 244 -3.28 1.52 32.60
C ASP A 244 -4.19 0.76 31.63
N ILE A 245 -5.25 1.40 31.14
CA ILE A 245 -6.15 0.80 30.15
C ILE A 245 -5.43 0.67 28.82
N VAL A 246 -4.74 1.73 28.38
CA VAL A 246 -3.95 1.71 27.14
C VAL A 246 -2.88 0.62 27.18
N ALA A 247 -2.16 0.50 28.31
CA ALA A 247 -1.16 -0.53 28.53
C ALA A 247 -1.73 -1.95 28.44
N ARG A 248 -2.88 -2.18 29.06
CA ARG A 248 -3.57 -3.48 29.03
C ARG A 248 -4.02 -3.85 27.62
N GLU A 249 -4.67 -2.93 26.92
CA GLU A 249 -5.22 -3.19 25.58
C GLU A 249 -4.13 -3.34 24.51
N LEU A 250 -2.99 -2.67 24.67
CA LEU A 250 -1.86 -2.76 23.73
C LEU A 250 -0.84 -3.84 24.10
N ASN A 251 -0.99 -4.49 25.26
CA ASN A 251 -0.01 -5.43 25.82
C ASN A 251 1.41 -4.82 25.91
N VAL A 252 1.48 -3.57 26.38
CA VAL A 252 2.71 -2.79 26.58
C VAL A 252 2.84 -2.45 28.06
N SER A 253 4.05 -2.38 28.60
CA SER A 253 4.24 -2.01 30.00
C SER A 253 3.76 -0.58 30.28
N VAL A 254 3.08 -0.38 31.42
CA VAL A 254 2.50 0.91 31.81
C VAL A 254 3.56 2.03 31.78
N ASP A 255 4.78 1.78 32.26
CA ASP A 255 5.86 2.77 32.26
C ASP A 255 6.24 3.24 30.84
N LYS A 256 6.18 2.35 29.86
CA LYS A 256 6.46 2.70 28.45
C LYS A 256 5.32 3.50 27.85
N VAL A 257 4.08 3.13 28.19
CA VAL A 257 2.89 3.87 27.76
C VAL A 257 2.89 5.28 28.34
N ARG A 258 3.18 5.46 29.64
CA ARG A 258 3.30 6.78 30.27
C ARG A 258 4.33 7.66 29.58
N LYS A 259 5.58 7.18 29.44
CA LYS A 259 6.63 7.89 28.70
C LYS A 259 6.21 8.27 27.27
N THR A 260 5.45 7.41 26.61
CA THR A 260 4.96 7.65 25.25
C THR A 260 3.86 8.70 25.21
N LEU A 261 2.92 8.65 26.16
CA LEU A 261 1.86 9.63 26.28
C LEU A 261 2.42 11.02 26.62
N ASP A 262 3.44 11.09 27.48
CA ASP A 262 4.17 12.34 27.77
C ASP A 262 4.84 12.91 26.51
N PHE A 263 5.50 12.06 25.73
CA PHE A 263 6.09 12.45 24.45
C PHE A 263 5.04 12.96 23.47
N LEU A 264 3.95 12.20 23.28
CA LEU A 264 2.84 12.59 22.39
C LEU A 264 2.16 13.89 22.83
N ALA A 265 2.08 14.14 24.14
CA ALA A 265 1.56 15.38 24.70
C ALA A 265 2.48 16.56 24.39
N SER A 266 3.81 16.36 24.49
CA SER A 266 4.80 17.37 24.12
C SER A 266 4.77 17.73 22.63
N GLU A 267 4.38 16.79 21.76
CA GLU A 267 4.19 16.99 20.32
C GLU A 267 2.81 17.57 19.97
N GLY A 268 1.92 17.76 20.95
CA GLY A 268 0.56 18.29 20.76
C GLY A 268 -0.46 17.30 20.17
N LEU A 269 -0.10 16.02 20.04
CA LEU A 269 -0.94 14.98 19.42
C LEU A 269 -1.96 14.39 20.40
N VAL A 270 -1.70 14.49 21.69
CA VAL A 270 -2.64 14.16 22.78
C VAL A 270 -2.62 15.26 23.83
N TYR A 271 -3.65 15.34 24.65
CA TYR A 271 -3.67 16.21 25.82
C TYR A 271 -4.16 15.45 27.06
N THR A 272 -3.64 15.86 28.21
CA THR A 272 -3.99 15.31 29.52
C THR A 272 -5.21 16.05 30.06
N THR A 273 -6.25 15.31 30.45
CA THR A 273 -7.48 15.86 31.06
C THR A 273 -7.44 15.81 32.58
N THR A 274 -6.77 14.81 33.15
CA THR A 274 -6.48 14.60 34.58
C THR A 274 -5.15 13.89 34.73
N ASP A 275 -4.62 13.76 35.96
CA ASP A 275 -3.28 13.21 36.26
C ASP A 275 -2.90 11.91 35.52
N ASP A 276 -3.85 11.07 35.12
CA ASP A 276 -3.57 9.84 34.37
C ASP A 276 -4.50 9.61 33.15
N HIS A 277 -5.29 10.59 32.70
CA HIS A 277 -6.17 10.40 31.54
C HIS A 277 -5.79 11.27 30.35
N TYR A 278 -5.86 10.67 29.16
CA TYR A 278 -5.38 11.25 27.91
C TYR A 278 -6.46 11.22 26.83
N LYS A 279 -6.49 12.27 26.01
CA LYS A 279 -7.36 12.39 24.84
C LYS A 279 -6.57 12.73 23.59
N PHE A 280 -7.06 12.26 22.46
CA PHE A 280 -6.55 12.64 21.15
C PHE A 280 -6.92 14.08 20.81
N THR A 281 -5.98 14.83 20.23
CA THR A 281 -6.22 16.18 19.71
C THR A 281 -6.62 16.10 18.24
N ASP A 282 -7.84 16.48 17.89
CA ASP A 282 -8.21 16.77 16.49
C ASP A 282 -7.53 18.08 16.09
N ALA A 283 -6.64 18.02 15.10
CA ALA A 283 -6.07 19.21 14.45
C ALA A 283 -7.05 19.77 13.41
#